data_AF-A0A3A8HS70-F1
#
_entry.id   AF-A0A3A8HS70-F1
#
_cell.length_a   1.000
_cell.length_b   1.000
_cell.length_c   1.000
_cell.angle_alpha   90.00
_cell.angle_beta   90.00
_cell.angle_gamma   90.00
#
_symmetry.space_group_name_H-M   'P 1'
#
loop_
_entity.id
_entity.type
_entity.pdbx_description
1 polymer ?
#
loop_
_entity_poly.entity_id
_entity_poly.type
_entity_poly.pdbx_seq_one_letter_code
_entity_poly.pdbx_strand_id
1 'polypeptide(L)'
;MSVAILINFKSTDRAPHYIPGATQGEYHGVWLPAAEKLGLKWVPLFEDGPVVDVNDLPALMHEFRQLRDALADSPKNAAILEHIDSILEEFSALDITEVSRIVIG
;
A
#
# COMPACT_ATOMS: atom_id res chain seq x y z
N MET A 1 3.27 3.01 -16.09
CA MET A 1 4.07 2.93 -14.86
C MET A 1 3.23 2.17 -13.82
N SER A 2 3.73 1.85 -12.64
CA SER A 2 3.00 1.11 -11.60
C SER A 2 3.39 1.67 -10.24
N VAL A 3 2.44 1.71 -9.31
CA VAL A 3 2.70 1.99 -7.90
C VAL A 3 3.26 0.73 -7.25
N ALA A 4 4.34 0.88 -6.50
CA ALA A 4 4.95 -0.18 -5.72
C ALA A 4 5.34 0.30 -4.33
N ILE A 5 5.52 -0.63 -3.40
CA ILE A 5 5.96 -0.34 -2.05
C ILE A 5 7.37 -0.93 -1.89
N LEU A 6 8.32 -0.07 -1.53
CA LEU A 6 9.70 -0.42 -1.27
C LEU A 6 10.02 -0.27 0.22
N ILE A 7 10.33 -1.38 0.86
CA ILE A 7 10.73 -1.43 2.26
C ILE A 7 12.25 -1.53 2.33
N ASN A 8 12.86 -0.52 2.93
CA ASN A 8 14.29 -0.53 3.22
C ASN A 8 14.49 -0.97 4.66
N PHE A 9 15.48 -1.83 4.89
CA PHE A 9 15.85 -2.29 6.22
C PHE A 9 16.99 -1.45 6.78
N LYS A 10 17.19 -1.52 8.10
CA LYS A 10 18.32 -0.87 8.79
C LYS A 10 19.64 -1.57 8.51
N SER A 11 19.60 -2.90 8.31
CA SER A 11 20.77 -3.68 7.94
C SER A 11 21.16 -3.41 6.49
N THR A 12 22.44 -3.15 6.25
CA THR A 12 23.00 -2.96 4.91
C THR A 12 23.15 -4.26 4.14
N ASP A 13 23.11 -5.40 4.83
CA ASP A 13 23.28 -6.74 4.22
C ASP A 13 21.95 -7.32 3.72
N ARG A 14 20.83 -6.69 4.08
CA ARG A 14 19.48 -7.11 3.68
C ARG A 14 19.03 -6.28 2.47
N ALA A 15 18.74 -6.95 1.37
CA ALA A 15 18.19 -6.29 0.19
C ALA A 15 16.83 -5.63 0.50
N PRO A 16 16.49 -4.51 -0.15
CA PRO A 16 15.17 -3.92 -0.06
C PRO A 16 14.09 -4.93 -0.45
N HIS A 17 12.98 -4.93 0.29
CA HIS A 17 11.83 -5.75 -0.01
C HIS A 17 10.84 -4.98 -0.88
N TYR A 18 10.37 -5.61 -1.95
CA TYR A 18 9.52 -4.98 -2.95
C TYR A 18 8.15 -5.66 -2.97
N ILE A 19 7.10 -4.87 -2.71
CA ILE A 19 5.72 -5.32 -2.74
C ILE A 19 5.06 -4.63 -3.94
N PRO A 20 4.53 -5.39 -4.92
CA PRO A 20 3.74 -4.81 -6.01
C PRO A 20 2.51 -4.09 -5.43
N GLY A 21 2.26 -2.85 -5.83
CA GLY A 21 1.15 -2.04 -5.31
C GLY A 21 -0.08 -2.08 -6.21
N ALA A 22 -0.04 -1.36 -7.33
CA ALA A 22 -1.12 -1.34 -8.33
C ALA A 22 -0.56 -0.92 -9.70
N THR A 23 -1.19 -1.35 -10.79
CA THR A 23 -0.88 -0.71 -12.08
C THR A 23 -1.35 0.75 -12.08
N GLN A 24 -0.75 1.61 -12.90
CA GLN A 24 -1.19 3.01 -12.99
C GLN A 24 -2.67 3.13 -13.42
N GLY A 25 -3.16 2.20 -14.25
CA GLY A 25 -4.57 2.15 -14.65
C GLY A 25 -5.50 1.79 -13.49
N GLU A 26 -5.13 0.82 -12.66
CA GLU A 26 -5.91 0.45 -11.46
C GLU A 26 -5.85 1.55 -10.39
N TYR A 27 -4.67 2.15 -10.20
CA TYR A 27 -4.52 3.24 -9.25
C TYR A 27 -5.44 4.42 -9.59
N HIS A 28 -5.34 4.95 -10.81
CA HIS A 28 -6.16 6.10 -11.26
C HIS A 28 -7.62 5.75 -11.49
N GLY A 29 -7.91 4.52 -11.93
CA GLY A 29 -9.27 4.10 -12.28
C GLY A 29 -10.10 3.61 -11.08
N VAL A 30 -9.45 3.12 -10.02
CA VAL A 30 -10.12 2.43 -8.92
C VAL A 30 -9.66 2.93 -7.56
N TRP A 31 -8.35 2.91 -7.26
CA TRP A 31 -7.87 3.17 -5.91
C TRP A 31 -8.00 4.64 -5.53
N LEU A 32 -7.49 5.54 -6.37
CA LEU A 32 -7.51 6.98 -6.12
C LEU A 32 -8.94 7.53 -5.98
N PRO A 33 -9.91 7.23 -6.88
CA PRO A 33 -11.28 7.70 -6.70
C PRO A 33 -11.97 7.16 -5.45
N ALA A 34 -11.66 5.92 -5.04
CA ALA A 34 -12.20 5.34 -3.81
C ALA A 34 -11.57 6.00 -2.57
N ALA A 35 -10.26 6.22 -2.59
CA ALA A 35 -9.52 6.87 -1.51
C ALA A 35 -9.97 8.32 -1.28
N GLU A 36 -10.16 9.09 -2.35
CA GLU A 36 -10.68 10.46 -2.26
C GLU A 36 -12.08 10.51 -1.64
N LYS A 37 -12.98 9.58 -2.03
CA LYS A 37 -14.34 9.49 -1.46
C LYS A 37 -14.35 9.13 0.02
N LEU A 38 -13.42 8.27 0.43
CA LEU A 38 -13.25 7.85 1.82
C LEU A 38 -12.48 8.88 2.67
N GLY A 39 -11.87 9.89 2.04
CA GLY A 39 -11.03 10.88 2.72
C GLY A 39 -9.73 10.28 3.27
N LEU A 40 -9.18 9.27 2.59
CA LEU A 40 -7.91 8.64 2.97
C LEU A 40 -6.75 9.61 2.78
N LYS A 41 -5.72 9.51 3.64
CA LYS A 41 -4.57 10.42 3.63
C LYS A 41 -3.42 9.87 2.80
N TRP A 42 -3.09 8.59 2.93
CA TRP A 42 -1.90 7.99 2.31
C TRP A 42 -2.13 7.53 0.88
N VAL A 43 -3.22 6.81 0.63
CA VAL A 43 -3.48 6.21 -0.70
C VAL A 43 -3.43 7.25 -1.83
N PRO A 44 -4.03 8.45 -1.71
CA PRO A 44 -3.97 9.47 -2.78
C PRO A 44 -2.57 10.01 -3.06
N LEU A 45 -1.63 9.86 -2.12
CA LEU A 45 -0.27 10.37 -2.25
C LEU A 45 0.64 9.41 -2.99
N PHE A 46 0.24 8.17 -3.28
CA PHE A 46 1.17 7.14 -3.78
C PHE A 46 1.89 7.54 -5.07
N GLU A 47 1.26 8.31 -5.96
CA GLU A 47 1.92 8.78 -7.18
C GLU A 47 3.08 9.78 -6.92
N ASP A 48 3.06 10.47 -5.79
CA ASP A 48 4.09 11.43 -5.39
C ASP A 48 5.30 10.77 -4.71
N GLY A 49 5.30 9.45 -4.53
CA GLY A 49 6.43 8.76 -3.92
C GLY A 49 6.56 8.91 -2.39
N PRO A 50 5.48 8.94 -1.57
CA PRO A 50 5.58 9.29 -0.16
C PRO A 50 6.51 8.33 0.59
N VAL A 51 7.28 8.92 1.50
CA VAL A 51 8.03 8.17 2.50
C VAL A 51 7.14 8.03 3.72
N VAL A 52 6.78 6.78 4.04
CA VAL A 52 5.97 6.43 5.21
C VAL A 52 6.90 6.03 6.35
N ASP A 53 6.75 6.70 7.50
CA ASP A 53 7.45 6.32 8.71
C ASP A 53 6.87 5.01 9.27
N VAL A 54 7.72 4.21 9.92
CA VAL A 54 7.29 2.93 10.51
C VAL A 54 6.18 3.13 11.55
N ASN A 55 6.17 4.26 12.25
CA ASN A 55 5.12 4.61 13.21
C ASN A 55 3.76 4.90 12.54
N ASP A 56 3.77 5.27 11.26
CA ASP A 56 2.57 5.51 10.46
C ASP A 56 2.08 4.26 9.71
N LEU A 57 2.86 3.17 9.73
CA LEU A 57 2.47 1.90 9.10
C LEU A 57 1.10 1.38 9.58
N PRO A 58 0.74 1.42 10.88
CA PRO A 58 -0.60 1.03 11.32
C PRO A 58 -1.72 1.87 10.68
N ALA A 59 -1.49 3.17 10.47
CA ALA A 59 -2.45 4.04 9.81
C ALA A 59 -2.56 3.73 8.31
N LEU A 60 -1.43 3.48 7.63
CA LEU A 60 -1.41 3.03 6.24
C LEU A 60 -2.17 1.69 6.06
N MET A 61 -1.91 0.70 6.92
CA MET A 61 -2.62 -0.58 6.90
C MET A 61 -4.12 -0.40 7.18
N HIS A 62 -4.50 0.57 8.02
CA HIS A 62 -5.91 0.89 8.24
C HIS A 62 -6.57 1.42 6.97
N GLU A 63 -5.92 2.32 6.24
CA GLU A 63 -6.42 2.84 4.97
C GLU A 63 -6.55 1.76 3.90
N PHE A 64 -5.59 0.83 3.80
CA PHE A 64 -5.70 -0.32 2.90
C PHE A 64 -6.93 -1.19 3.21
N ARG A 65 -7.26 -1.39 4.48
CA ARG A 65 -8.48 -2.11 4.87
C ARG A 65 -9.75 -1.33 4.49
N GLN A 66 -9.78 -0.03 4.75
CA GLN A 66 -10.91 0.82 4.35
C GLN A 66 -11.11 0.82 2.82
N LEU A 67 -10.02 0.88 2.06
CA LEU A 67 -10.04 0.80 0.61
C LEU A 67 -10.58 -0.55 0.15
N ARG A 68 -10.08 -1.65 0.72
CA ARG A 68 -10.58 -3.01 0.45
C ARG A 68 -12.07 -3.13 0.69
N ASP A 69 -12.55 -2.68 1.86
CA ASP A 69 -13.95 -2.78 2.24
C ASP A 69 -14.86 -1.98 1.29
N ALA A 70 -14.42 -0.78 0.87
CA ALA A 70 -15.16 0.02 -0.11
C ALA A 70 -15.20 -0.60 -1.52
N LEU A 71 -14.23 -1.45 -1.86
CA LEU A 71 -14.17 -2.14 -3.15
C LEU A 71 -14.86 -3.51 -3.13
N ALA A 72 -15.19 -4.04 -1.95
CA ALA A 72 -15.70 -5.39 -1.74
C ALA A 72 -17.06 -5.67 -2.40
N ASP A 73 -17.88 -4.63 -2.56
CA ASP A 73 -19.24 -4.76 -3.11
C ASP A 73 -19.29 -5.10 -4.62
N SER A 74 -18.17 -4.98 -5.33
CA SER A 74 -18.13 -5.21 -6.78
C SER A 74 -17.35 -6.49 -7.14
N PRO A 75 -18.00 -7.51 -7.73
CA PRO A 75 -17.32 -8.75 -8.14
C PRO A 75 -16.18 -8.55 -9.12
N LYS A 76 -16.24 -7.48 -9.92
CA LYS A 76 -15.18 -7.09 -10.87
C LYS A 76 -13.86 -6.71 -10.17
N ASN A 77 -13.90 -6.41 -8.88
CA ASN A 77 -12.73 -6.01 -8.09
C ASN A 77 -12.05 -7.21 -7.41
N ALA A 78 -12.50 -8.46 -7.61
CA ALA A 78 -11.97 -9.63 -6.91
C ALA A 78 -10.43 -9.72 -6.93
N ALA A 79 -9.82 -9.54 -8.11
CA ALA A 79 -8.36 -9.54 -8.24
C ALA A 79 -7.69 -8.38 -7.49
N ILE A 80 -8.32 -7.20 -7.46
CA ILE A 80 -7.83 -6.04 -6.70
C ILE A 80 -7.89 -6.31 -5.20
N LEU A 81 -8.96 -6.97 -4.72
CA LEU A 81 -9.12 -7.32 -3.31
C LEU A 81 -8.08 -8.34 -2.87
N GLU A 82 -7.85 -9.39 -3.66
CA GLU A 82 -6.79 -10.38 -3.42
C GLU A 82 -5.40 -9.72 -3.36
N HIS A 83 -5.17 -8.72 -4.22
CA HIS A 83 -3.92 -7.99 -4.22
C HIS A 83 -3.76 -7.11 -2.98
N ILE A 84 -4.81 -6.37 -2.57
CA ILE A 84 -4.78 -5.59 -1.33
C ILE A 84 -4.58 -6.49 -0.11
N ASP A 85 -5.21 -7.67 -0.09
CA ASP A 85 -5.03 -8.68 0.97
C ASP A 85 -3.57 -9.15 1.03
N SER A 86 -2.97 -9.44 -0.13
CA SER A 86 -1.55 -9.81 -0.19
C SER A 86 -0.64 -8.72 0.38
N ILE A 87 -0.88 -7.44 0.05
CA ILE A 87 -0.13 -6.30 0.59
C ILE A 87 -0.26 -6.22 2.13
N LEU A 88 -1.48 -6.42 2.64
CA LEU A 88 -1.75 -6.41 4.09
C LEU A 88 -1.05 -7.56 4.82
N GLU A 89 -1.04 -8.75 4.22
CA GLU A 89 -0.32 -9.91 4.74
C GLU A 89 1.19 -9.64 4.79
N GLU A 90 1.76 -9.11 3.72
CA GLU A 90 3.17 -8.76 3.66
C GLU A 90 3.55 -7.72 4.73
N PHE A 91 2.75 -6.67 4.89
CA PHE A 91 2.96 -5.69 5.97
C PHE A 91 2.85 -6.31 7.37
N SER A 92 1.92 -7.25 7.57
CA SER A 92 1.75 -7.92 8.86
C SER A 92 2.91 -8.84 9.24
N ALA A 93 3.62 -9.37 8.25
CA ALA A 93 4.79 -10.21 8.43
C ALA A 93 6.08 -9.41 8.65
N LEU A 94 6.05 -8.08 8.52
CA LEU A 94 7.24 -7.25 8.71
C LEU A 94 7.61 -7.10 10.18
N ASP A 95 8.88 -7.36 10.47
CA ASP A 95 9.49 -6.88 11.71
C ASP A 95 9.80 -5.39 11.60
N ILE A 96 8.89 -4.57 12.13
CA ILE A 96 9.01 -3.11 12.16
C ILE A 96 10.29 -2.61 12.85
N THR A 97 10.90 -3.41 13.73
CA THR A 97 12.14 -3.01 14.42
C THR A 97 13.34 -2.99 13.48
N GLU A 98 13.28 -3.75 12.38
CA GLU A 98 14.33 -3.83 11.37
C GLU A 98 14.11 -2.87 10.18
N VAL A 99 12.93 -2.28 10.05
CA VAL A 99 12.60 -1.37 8.95
C VAL A 99 13.22 0.01 9.18
N SER A 100 13.90 0.56 8.18
CA SER A 100 14.45 1.91 8.20
C SER A 100 13.49 2.94 7.61
N ARG A 101 12.88 2.63 6.46
CA ARG A 101 11.87 3.48 5.80
C ARG A 101 11.04 2.68 4.81
N ILE A 102 9.81 3.16 4.57
CA ILE A 102 8.90 2.63 3.55
C ILE A 102 8.69 3.72 2.51
N VAL A 103 8.85 3.41 1.22
CA VAL A 103 8.60 4.34 0.11
C VAL A 103 7.52 3.74 -0.77
N ILE A 104 6.54 4.53 -1.20
CA ILE A 104 5.44 4.06 -2.05
C ILE A 104 5.40 4.90 -3.31
N GLY A 105 5.51 4.31 -4.50
CA GLY A 105 5.51 5.01 -5.79
C GLY A 105 5.68 4.10 -7.00
#